data_AF-A0A7V1I467-F1
#
_entry.id   AF-A0A7V1I467-F1
#
_cell.length_a   1.000
_cell.length_b   1.000
_cell.length_c   1.000
_cell.angle_alpha   90.00
_cell.angle_beta   90.00
_cell.angle_gamma   90.00
#
_symmetry.space_group_name_H-M   'P 1'
#
loop_
_entity.id
_entity.type
_entity.pdbx_description
1 polymer ?
#
loop_
_entity_poly.entity_id
_entity_poly.type
_entity_poly.pdbx_seq_one_letter_code
_entity_poly.pdbx_strand_id
1 'polypeptide(L)'
;MGECHYLEGNYEAQFVISFAHEIMKEIGINPKRLLLEWASSAEATRFVKLMTEFTDEIKGLGKLGESEDIEEETLRIRLEAAKEALEKAKLRMAFSKQAVKLKQKREKGEKIDLTLSEGLKKMIKDEFSLHQIILYLQKSPYSSSNLAKKLNIAEAEVEKYIASLEKKGRVTVKESIPVPVYIIKN
;
A
#
# COMPACT_ATOMS: atom_id res chain seq x y z
N MET A 1 5.07 26.76 -5.38
CA MET A 1 5.16 25.89 -4.20
C MET A 1 5.69 26.72 -3.04
N GLY A 2 4.98 26.83 -1.91
CA GLY A 2 5.24 27.84 -0.87
C GLY A 2 4.15 28.91 -0.73
N GLU A 3 3.11 28.86 -1.58
CA GLU A 3 1.93 29.74 -1.51
C GLU A 3 0.80 29.13 -0.66
N CYS A 4 1.11 28.10 0.14
CA CYS A 4 0.11 27.54 1.04
C CYS A 4 -0.32 28.61 2.03
N HIS A 5 -1.62 28.86 2.12
CA HIS A 5 -2.16 29.83 3.07
C HIS A 5 -1.79 29.49 4.53
N TYR A 6 -1.63 28.20 4.82
CA TYR A 6 -1.21 27.68 6.12
C TYR A 6 0.28 27.30 6.17
N LEU A 7 1.07 27.81 5.24
CA LEU A 7 2.53 27.66 5.09
C LEU A 7 3.02 26.25 4.77
N GLU A 8 2.56 25.24 5.51
CA GLU A 8 3.16 23.91 5.54
C GLU A 8 2.30 22.79 4.93
N GLY A 9 0.98 23.00 4.83
CA GLY A 9 0.03 21.93 4.48
C GLY A 9 0.25 21.31 3.10
N ASN A 10 0.77 22.09 2.15
CA ASN A 10 1.15 21.57 0.83
C ASN A 10 2.29 20.54 0.92
N TYR A 11 3.27 20.73 1.81
CA TYR A 11 4.37 19.79 1.99
C TYR A 11 3.90 18.49 2.66
N GLU A 12 2.99 18.60 3.64
CA GLU A 12 2.39 17.43 4.27
C GLU A 12 1.57 16.61 3.27
N ALA A 13 0.77 17.28 2.44
CA ALA A 13 0.02 16.63 1.37
C ALA A 13 0.95 15.91 0.37
N GLN A 14 2.08 16.51 -0.01
CA GLN A 14 3.06 15.83 -0.87
C GLN A 14 3.63 14.57 -0.23
N PHE A 15 3.97 14.64 1.06
CA PHE A 15 4.47 13.48 1.77
C PHE A 15 3.43 12.35 1.87
N VAL A 16 2.18 12.69 2.15
CA VAL A 16 1.07 11.73 2.18
C VAL A 16 0.86 11.09 0.82
N ILE A 17 0.84 11.89 -0.26
CA ILE A 17 0.63 11.37 -1.61
C ILE A 17 1.82 10.52 -2.09
N SER A 18 3.07 10.90 -1.79
CA SER A 18 4.22 10.07 -2.10
C SER A 18 4.15 8.71 -1.40
N PHE A 19 3.68 8.69 -0.16
CA PHE A 19 3.47 7.45 0.59
C PHE A 19 2.32 6.62 0.01
N ALA A 20 1.21 7.26 -0.36
CA ALA A 20 0.08 6.61 -1.01
C ALA A 20 0.49 5.98 -2.35
N HIS A 21 1.31 6.65 -3.17
CA HIS A 21 1.83 6.09 -4.42
C HIS A 21 2.70 4.84 -4.18
N GLU A 22 3.53 4.83 -3.14
CA GLU A 22 4.33 3.64 -2.80
C GLU A 22 3.44 2.47 -2.34
N ILE A 23 2.40 2.75 -1.55
CA ILE A 23 1.40 1.75 -1.17
C ILE A 23 0.69 1.19 -2.40
N MET A 24 0.24 2.06 -3.31
CA MET A 24 -0.43 1.67 -4.55
C MET A 24 0.46 0.73 -5.38
N LYS A 25 1.75 1.05 -5.54
CA LYS A 25 2.72 0.17 -6.20
C LYS A 25 2.83 -1.19 -5.52
N GLU A 26 2.94 -1.20 -4.19
CA GLU A 26 3.09 -2.45 -3.41
C GLU A 26 1.87 -3.37 -3.57
N ILE A 27 0.66 -2.81 -3.66
CA ILE A 27 -0.56 -3.59 -3.91
C ILE A 27 -0.88 -3.79 -5.40
N GLY A 28 0.02 -3.35 -6.29
CA GLY A 28 -0.12 -3.51 -7.73
C GLY A 28 -1.20 -2.64 -8.37
N ILE A 29 -1.61 -1.55 -7.73
CA ILE A 29 -2.52 -0.54 -8.31
C ILE A 29 -1.68 0.54 -9.00
N ASN A 30 -2.08 0.96 -10.19
CA ASN A 30 -1.37 1.98 -10.94
C ASN A 30 -1.38 3.34 -10.19
N PRO A 31 -0.22 3.90 -9.78
CA PRO A 31 -0.15 5.15 -9.03
C PRO A 31 -0.75 6.35 -9.75
N LYS A 32 -0.86 6.28 -11.09
CA LYS A 32 -1.55 7.30 -11.90
C LYS A 32 -3.03 7.46 -11.55
N ARG A 33 -3.63 6.52 -10.82
CA ARG A 33 -5.01 6.65 -10.32
C ARG A 33 -5.17 7.69 -9.20
N LEU A 34 -4.08 8.28 -8.71
CA LEU A 34 -4.06 9.31 -7.70
C LEU A 34 -3.19 10.49 -8.16
N LEU A 35 -3.78 11.67 -8.33
CA LEU A 35 -3.08 12.88 -8.77
C LEU A 35 -2.96 13.90 -7.63
N LEU A 36 -1.79 14.53 -7.52
CA LEU A 36 -1.58 15.72 -6.70
C LEU A 36 -0.99 16.82 -7.56
N GLU A 37 -1.74 17.91 -7.71
CA GLU A 37 -1.37 19.07 -8.51
C GLU A 37 -1.76 20.37 -7.79
N TRP A 38 -1.01 21.44 -8.02
CA TRP A 38 -1.17 22.72 -7.33
C TRP A 38 -1.77 23.79 -8.23
N ALA A 39 -3.00 24.23 -7.97
CA ALA A 39 -3.60 25.38 -8.66
C ALA A 39 -4.02 26.44 -7.63
N SER A 40 -3.69 27.71 -7.90
CA SER A 40 -4.20 28.85 -7.13
C SER A 40 -5.64 29.19 -7.51
N SER A 41 -6.30 30.03 -6.70
CA SER A 41 -7.68 30.49 -6.95
C SER A 41 -7.81 31.33 -8.23
N ALA A 42 -6.72 31.90 -8.74
CA ALA A 42 -6.69 32.68 -9.97
C ALA A 42 -6.49 31.82 -11.24
N GLU A 43 -6.21 30.52 -11.09
CA GLU A 43 -5.83 29.63 -12.19
C GLU A 43 -6.97 28.71 -12.67
N ALA A 44 -8.17 29.27 -12.87
CA ALA A 44 -9.34 28.50 -13.28
C ALA A 44 -9.12 27.68 -14.57
N THR A 45 -8.47 28.26 -15.59
CA THR A 45 -8.16 27.55 -16.85
C THR A 45 -7.23 26.36 -16.62
N ARG A 46 -6.25 26.48 -15.73
CA ARG A 46 -5.34 25.38 -15.37
C ARG A 46 -6.08 24.26 -14.65
N PHE A 47 -6.96 24.62 -13.72
CA PHE A 47 -7.79 23.64 -13.00
C PHE A 47 -8.66 22.82 -13.97
N VAL A 48 -9.35 23.48 -14.91
CA VAL A 48 -10.18 22.80 -15.92
C VAL A 48 -9.34 21.84 -16.76
N LYS A 49 -8.15 22.30 -17.20
CA LYS A 49 -7.21 21.45 -17.96
C LYS A 49 -6.80 20.21 -17.17
N LEU A 50 -6.35 20.37 -15.92
CA LEU A 50 -5.92 19.26 -15.07
C LEU A 50 -7.04 18.24 -14.83
N MET A 51 -8.27 18.71 -14.54
CA MET A 51 -9.40 17.82 -14.31
C MET A 51 -9.79 17.06 -15.58
N THR A 52 -9.68 17.70 -16.74
CA THR A 52 -9.93 17.07 -18.04
C THR A 52 -8.89 15.98 -18.31
N GLU A 53 -7.60 16.34 -18.23
CA GLU A 53 -6.49 15.40 -18.47
C GLU A 53 -6.51 14.21 -17.51
N PHE A 54 -6.77 14.45 -16.22
CA PHE A 54 -6.88 13.38 -15.23
C PHE A 54 -8.10 12.50 -15.50
N THR A 55 -9.24 13.09 -15.86
CA THR A 55 -10.46 12.32 -16.20
C THR A 55 -10.21 11.40 -17.40
N ASP A 56 -9.53 11.90 -18.42
CA ASP A 56 -9.19 11.13 -19.61
C ASP A 56 -8.15 10.03 -19.30
N GLU A 57 -7.17 10.31 -18.43
CA GLU A 57 -6.24 9.30 -17.94
C GLU A 57 -6.96 8.17 -17.19
N ILE A 58 -7.86 8.50 -16.26
CA ILE A 58 -8.64 7.49 -15.50
C ILE A 58 -9.55 6.68 -16.43
N LYS A 59 -10.21 7.31 -17.41
CA LYS A 59 -10.99 6.59 -18.43
C LYS A 59 -10.12 5.65 -19.24
N GLY A 60 -8.92 6.08 -19.63
CA GLY A 60 -7.95 5.26 -20.34
C GLY A 60 -7.44 4.05 -19.54
N LEU A 61 -7.36 4.17 -18.21
CA LEU A 61 -7.03 3.06 -17.29
C LEU A 61 -8.20 2.11 -17.01
N GLY A 62 -9.42 2.44 -17.43
CA GLY A 62 -10.60 1.63 -17.17
C GLY A 62 -10.93 1.49 -15.68
N LYS A 63 -11.74 0.49 -15.35
CA LYS A 63 -12.13 0.19 -13.97
C LYS A 63 -10.91 -0.18 -13.12
N LEU A 64 -11.01 0.02 -11.81
CA LEU A 64 -9.93 -0.36 -10.90
C LEU A 64 -9.64 -1.88 -11.03
N GLY A 65 -8.38 -2.23 -11.28
CA GLY A 65 -7.95 -3.61 -11.51
C GLY A 65 -7.93 -4.04 -12.99
N GLU A 66 -8.62 -3.31 -13.88
CA GLU A 66 -8.70 -3.66 -15.31
C GLU A 66 -7.36 -3.43 -16.02
N SER A 67 -6.79 -2.22 -15.92
CA SER A 67 -5.48 -1.94 -16.52
C SER A 67 -4.32 -2.71 -15.87
N GLU A 68 -4.53 -3.20 -14.65
CA GLU A 68 -3.54 -3.90 -13.86
C GLU A 68 -3.64 -5.44 -14.01
N ASP A 69 -4.64 -5.93 -14.76
CA ASP A 69 -4.94 -7.36 -14.93
C ASP A 69 -5.10 -8.10 -13.58
N ILE A 70 -5.87 -7.49 -12.67
CA ILE A 70 -6.13 -8.03 -11.33
C ILE A 70 -7.59 -8.49 -11.25
N GLU A 71 -7.77 -9.77 -10.91
CA GLU A 71 -9.08 -10.35 -10.62
C GLU A 71 -9.75 -9.67 -9.41
N GLU A 72 -11.07 -9.52 -9.45
CA GLU A 72 -11.83 -8.70 -8.49
C GLU A 72 -11.65 -9.14 -7.04
N GLU A 73 -11.69 -10.43 -6.74
CA GLU A 73 -11.47 -10.94 -5.38
C GLU A 73 -10.03 -10.68 -4.91
N THR A 74 -9.03 -10.91 -5.76
CA THR A 74 -7.65 -10.54 -5.45
C THR A 74 -7.50 -9.03 -5.20
N LEU A 75 -8.14 -8.18 -6.00
CA LEU A 75 -8.12 -6.73 -5.80
C LEU A 75 -8.73 -6.35 -4.45
N ARG A 76 -9.89 -6.92 -4.10
CA ARG A 76 -10.55 -6.68 -2.80
C ARG A 76 -9.66 -7.09 -1.63
N ILE A 77 -9.03 -8.26 -1.71
CA ILE A 77 -8.12 -8.74 -0.67
C ILE A 77 -6.91 -7.83 -0.51
N ARG A 78 -6.32 -7.36 -1.62
CA ARG A 78 -5.17 -6.44 -1.58
C ARG A 78 -5.53 -5.09 -0.95
N LEU A 79 -6.69 -4.54 -1.30
CA LEU A 79 -7.19 -3.28 -0.73
C LEU A 79 -7.48 -3.41 0.77
N GLU A 80 -8.16 -4.49 1.19
CA GLU A 80 -8.47 -4.70 2.60
C GLU A 80 -7.19 -4.97 3.41
N ALA A 81 -6.25 -5.75 2.87
CA ALA A 81 -4.96 -5.99 3.52
C ALA A 81 -4.15 -4.69 3.72
N ALA A 82 -4.14 -3.82 2.71
CA ALA A 82 -3.48 -2.51 2.82
C ALA A 82 -4.14 -1.66 3.91
N LYS A 83 -5.47 -1.59 3.92
CA LYS A 83 -6.22 -0.87 4.95
C LYS A 83 -5.91 -1.38 6.36
N GLU A 84 -6.03 -2.70 6.59
CA GLU A 84 -5.77 -3.29 7.91
C GLU A 84 -4.33 -3.06 8.40
N ALA A 85 -3.36 -3.13 7.49
CA ALA A 85 -1.98 -2.87 7.80
C ALA A 85 -1.72 -1.40 8.12
N LEU A 86 -2.27 -0.46 7.33
CA LEU A 86 -2.11 0.97 7.56
C LEU A 86 -2.76 1.47 8.85
N GLU A 87 -3.78 0.77 9.35
CA GLU A 87 -4.39 1.04 10.65
C GLU A 87 -3.48 0.65 11.84
N LYS A 88 -2.48 -0.22 11.63
CA LYS A 88 -1.57 -0.65 12.70
C LYS A 88 -0.76 0.51 13.26
N ALA A 89 -0.79 0.63 14.59
CA ALA A 89 -0.06 1.64 15.32
C ALA A 89 1.42 1.71 14.93
N LYS A 90 2.06 0.56 14.70
CA LYS A 90 3.47 0.48 14.30
C LYS A 90 3.75 1.19 12.97
N LEU A 91 2.93 0.94 11.92
CA LEU A 91 3.08 1.59 10.63
C LEU A 91 2.76 3.09 10.74
N ARG A 92 1.69 3.45 11.47
CA ARG A 92 1.35 4.86 11.73
C ARG A 92 2.48 5.61 12.42
N MET A 93 3.09 5.03 13.45
CA MET A 93 4.23 5.62 14.16
C MET A 93 5.46 5.76 13.26
N ALA A 94 5.76 4.75 12.44
CA ALA A 94 6.89 4.79 11.52
C ALA A 94 6.72 5.89 10.46
N PHE A 95 5.50 6.02 9.93
CA PHE A 95 5.12 7.11 9.03
C PHE A 95 5.28 8.49 9.69
N SER A 96 4.72 8.68 10.89
CA SER A 96 4.86 9.95 11.63
C SER A 96 6.32 10.30 11.90
N LYS A 97 7.16 9.32 12.25
CA LYS A 97 8.60 9.53 12.46
C LYS A 97 9.30 9.99 11.17
N GLN A 98 8.92 9.47 10.01
CA GLN A 98 9.47 9.92 8.75
C GLN A 98 8.98 11.34 8.39
N ALA A 99 7.70 11.65 8.61
CA ALA A 99 7.16 13.00 8.42
C ALA A 99 7.94 14.06 9.22
N VAL A 100 8.19 13.79 10.51
CA VAL A 100 8.94 14.69 11.39
C VAL A 100 10.37 14.92 10.87
N LYS A 101 11.05 13.87 10.39
CA LYS A 101 12.39 14.01 9.80
C LYS A 101 12.38 14.91 8.57
N LEU A 102 11.38 14.76 7.70
CA LEU A 102 11.26 15.60 6.50
C LEU A 102 10.99 17.06 6.87
N LYS A 103 10.12 17.30 7.85
CA LYS A 103 9.87 18.64 8.41
C LYS A 103 11.17 19.28 8.93
N GLN A 104 11.94 18.56 9.75
CA GLN A 104 13.22 19.06 10.28
C GLN A 104 14.24 19.37 9.19
N LYS A 105 14.36 18.52 8.16
CA LYS A 105 15.23 18.78 7.01
C LYS A 105 14.82 20.06 6.28
N ARG A 106 13.52 20.26 6.10
CA ARG A 106 12.97 21.44 5.42
C ARG A 106 13.27 22.72 6.18
N GLU A 107 13.07 22.71 7.50
CA GLU A 107 13.38 23.84 8.38
C GLU A 107 14.87 24.22 8.35
N LYS A 108 15.75 23.25 8.09
CA LYS A 108 17.18 23.47 7.90
C LYS A 108 17.57 23.90 6.48
N GLY A 109 16.61 23.99 5.55
CA GLY A 109 16.87 24.28 4.14
C GLY A 109 17.54 23.13 3.38
N GLU A 110 17.52 21.91 3.92
CA GLU A 110 18.07 20.74 3.25
C GLU A 110 17.16 20.28 2.10
N LYS A 111 17.75 19.64 1.08
CA LYS A 111 16.98 19.01 0.01
C LYS A 111 16.10 17.89 0.59
N ILE A 112 14.81 17.96 0.27
CA ILE A 112 13.82 16.97 0.69
C ILE A 112 13.76 15.83 -0.33
N ASP A 113 13.99 14.61 0.15
CA ASP A 113 13.71 13.38 -0.58
C ASP A 113 12.47 12.74 0.04
N LEU A 114 11.42 12.64 -0.77
CA LEU A 114 10.14 12.06 -0.36
C LEU A 114 10.12 10.53 -0.44
N THR A 115 11.22 9.92 -0.91
CA THR A 115 11.36 8.46 -0.97
C THR A 115 11.24 7.85 0.42
N LEU A 116 10.46 6.77 0.52
CA LEU A 116 10.35 6.02 1.77
C LEU A 116 11.65 5.33 2.10
N SER A 117 12.01 5.32 3.38
CA SER A 117 13.17 4.56 3.82
C SER A 117 12.97 3.06 3.53
N GLU A 118 14.03 2.35 3.16
CA GLU A 118 13.95 0.90 2.88
C GLU A 118 13.38 0.10 4.07
N GLY A 119 13.66 0.52 5.30
CA GLY A 119 13.05 -0.08 6.49
C GLY A 119 11.53 0.10 6.56
N LEU A 120 11.01 1.25 6.12
CA LEU A 120 9.57 1.49 6.06
C LEU A 120 8.92 0.73 4.90
N LYS A 121 9.53 0.74 3.71
CA LYS A 121 9.06 -0.07 2.56
C LYS A 121 8.96 -1.54 2.93
N LYS A 122 10.01 -2.08 3.55
CA LYS A 122 10.02 -3.46 4.05
C LYS A 122 8.92 -3.71 5.08
N MET A 123 8.70 -2.77 6.01
CA MET A 123 7.64 -2.89 7.00
C MET A 123 6.26 -2.91 6.36
N ILE A 124 6.01 -2.07 5.36
CA ILE A 124 4.76 -2.08 4.58
C ILE A 124 4.58 -3.44 3.91
N LYS A 125 5.56 -3.90 3.13
CA LYS A 125 5.53 -5.21 2.46
C LYS A 125 5.24 -6.35 3.43
N ASP A 126 5.92 -6.37 4.58
CA ASP A 126 5.76 -7.42 5.60
C ASP A 126 4.34 -7.43 6.18
N GLU A 127 3.81 -6.27 6.60
CA GLU A 127 2.46 -6.19 7.16
C GLU A 127 1.40 -6.50 6.10
N PHE A 128 1.56 -6.01 4.87
CA PHE A 128 0.63 -6.26 3.75
C PHE A 128 0.58 -7.75 3.40
N SER A 129 1.73 -8.41 3.30
CA SER A 129 1.80 -9.85 2.98
C SER A 129 1.14 -10.69 4.09
N LEU A 130 1.39 -10.35 5.35
CA LEU A 130 0.74 -11.01 6.50
C LEU A 130 -0.78 -10.88 6.45
N HIS A 131 -1.29 -9.68 6.19
CA HIS A 131 -2.74 -9.43 6.13
C HIS A 131 -3.39 -10.11 4.93
N GLN A 132 -2.75 -10.11 3.76
CA GLN A 132 -3.23 -10.86 2.59
C GLN A 132 -3.32 -12.36 2.87
N ILE A 133 -2.30 -12.95 3.50
CA ILE A 133 -2.32 -14.38 3.88
C ILE A 133 -3.51 -14.67 4.81
N ILE A 134 -3.73 -13.85 5.84
CA ILE A 134 -4.86 -14.01 6.76
C ILE A 134 -6.19 -13.97 5.99
N LEU A 135 -6.39 -12.97 5.14
CA LEU A 135 -7.64 -12.79 4.38
C LEU A 135 -7.89 -13.95 3.41
N TYR A 136 -6.85 -14.45 2.72
CA TYR A 136 -6.98 -15.65 1.88
C TYR A 136 -7.35 -16.88 2.72
N LEU A 137 -6.69 -17.10 3.86
CA LEU A 137 -6.95 -18.24 4.73
C LEU A 137 -8.32 -18.21 5.42
N GLN A 138 -8.90 -17.02 5.61
CA GLN A 138 -10.28 -16.86 6.07
C GLN A 138 -11.30 -17.30 5.02
N LYS A 139 -10.96 -17.19 3.73
CA LYS A 139 -11.83 -17.60 2.62
C LYS A 139 -11.76 -19.09 2.35
N SER A 140 -10.56 -19.68 2.36
CA SER A 140 -10.35 -21.10 2.10
C SER A 140 -9.00 -21.58 2.62
N PRO A 141 -8.83 -22.89 2.90
CA PRO A 141 -7.52 -23.47 3.16
C PRO A 141 -6.60 -23.33 1.94
N TYR A 142 -5.35 -22.92 2.15
CA TYR A 142 -4.35 -22.83 1.09
C TYR A 142 -3.01 -23.43 1.51
N SER A 143 -2.26 -23.97 0.56
CA SER A 143 -0.84 -24.30 0.74
C SER A 143 0.05 -23.06 0.62
N SER A 144 1.29 -23.16 1.11
CA SER A 144 2.34 -22.15 0.92
C SER A 144 2.55 -21.82 -0.56
N SER A 145 2.61 -22.85 -1.42
CA SER A 145 2.79 -22.69 -2.86
C SER A 145 1.62 -21.97 -3.54
N ASN A 146 0.38 -22.25 -3.13
CA ASN A 146 -0.78 -21.53 -3.67
C ASN A 146 -0.79 -20.06 -3.25
N LEU A 147 -0.47 -19.77 -1.99
CA LEU A 147 -0.35 -18.40 -1.48
C LEU A 147 0.79 -17.65 -2.17
N ALA A 148 1.94 -18.28 -2.38
CA ALA A 148 3.09 -17.70 -3.07
C ALA A 148 2.72 -17.21 -4.47
N LYS A 149 1.98 -18.03 -5.23
CA LYS A 149 1.46 -17.65 -6.55
C LYS A 149 0.47 -16.50 -6.48
N LYS A 150 -0.46 -16.51 -5.51
CA LYS A 150 -1.46 -15.43 -5.35
C LYS A 150 -0.85 -14.09 -4.94
N LEU A 151 0.15 -14.12 -4.07
CA LEU A 151 0.85 -12.94 -3.58
C LEU A 151 1.98 -12.48 -4.50
N ASN A 152 2.39 -13.31 -5.46
CA ASN A 152 3.56 -13.09 -6.32
C ASN A 152 4.85 -12.86 -5.51
N ILE A 153 5.09 -13.70 -4.50
CA ILE A 153 6.29 -13.68 -3.65
C ILE A 153 6.90 -15.08 -3.55
N ALA A 154 8.11 -15.18 -3.02
CA ALA A 154 8.76 -16.47 -2.86
C ALA A 154 8.01 -17.34 -1.82
N GLU A 155 7.92 -18.65 -2.08
CA GLU A 155 7.26 -19.58 -1.16
C GLU A 155 7.90 -19.57 0.24
N ALA A 156 9.22 -19.44 0.32
CA ALA A 156 9.94 -19.27 1.58
C ALA A 156 9.55 -17.99 2.36
N GLU A 157 9.16 -16.90 1.68
CA GLU A 157 8.63 -15.70 2.34
C GLU A 157 7.26 -15.99 2.94
N VAL A 158 6.38 -16.70 2.21
CA VAL A 158 5.07 -17.13 2.71
C VAL A 158 5.22 -18.02 3.95
N GLU A 159 6.07 -19.04 3.89
CA GLU A 159 6.32 -19.96 5.00
C GLU A 159 6.80 -19.21 6.25
N LYS A 160 7.69 -18.22 6.08
CA LYS A 160 8.13 -17.36 7.18
C LYS A 160 6.97 -16.57 7.81
N TYR A 161 6.07 -16.02 7.01
CA TYR A 161 4.89 -15.30 7.52
C TYR A 161 3.93 -16.25 8.23
N ILE A 162 3.69 -17.43 7.66
CA ILE A 162 2.85 -18.47 8.27
C ILE A 162 3.42 -18.92 9.60
N ALA A 163 4.72 -19.23 9.69
CA ALA A 163 5.36 -19.59 10.95
C ALA A 163 5.21 -18.49 12.02
N SER A 164 5.24 -17.21 11.62
CA SER A 164 4.96 -16.09 12.52
C SER A 164 3.51 -16.07 13.01
N LEU A 165 2.55 -16.38 12.14
CA LEU A 165 1.13 -16.46 12.46
C LEU A 165 0.80 -17.66 13.35
N GLU A 166 1.42 -18.81 13.09
CA GLU A 166 1.30 -20.02 13.92
C GLU A 166 1.84 -19.78 15.34
N LYS A 167 3.02 -19.14 15.46
CA LYS A 167 3.56 -18.74 16.76
C LYS A 167 2.64 -17.79 17.53
N LYS A 168 1.85 -16.98 16.82
CA LYS A 168 0.82 -16.09 17.39
C LYS A 168 -0.53 -16.79 17.61
N GLY A 169 -0.64 -18.09 17.31
CA GLY A 169 -1.87 -18.87 17.43
C GLY A 169 -2.97 -18.48 16.44
N ARG A 170 -2.63 -17.81 15.32
CA ARG A 170 -3.61 -17.32 14.32
C ARG A 170 -3.88 -18.32 13.21
N VAL A 171 -2.95 -19.23 12.95
CA VAL A 171 -3.01 -20.21 11.87
C VAL A 171 -2.67 -21.59 12.45
N THR A 172 -3.20 -22.65 11.85
CA THR A 172 -2.76 -24.03 12.08
C THR A 172 -2.60 -24.76 10.75
N VAL A 173 -1.64 -25.68 10.73
CA VAL A 173 -1.56 -26.69 9.68
C VAL A 173 -2.72 -27.67 9.80
N LYS A 174 -3.30 -28.02 8.67
CA LYS A 174 -4.11 -29.21 8.47
C LYS A 174 -3.35 -30.11 7.50
N GLU A 175 -2.95 -31.29 7.98
CA GLU A 175 -2.31 -32.28 7.11
C GLU A 175 -3.27 -32.66 5.98
N SER A 176 -2.80 -32.51 4.75
CA SER A 176 -3.52 -32.84 3.53
C SER A 176 -2.55 -33.43 2.52
N ILE A 177 -3.00 -34.40 1.74
CA ILE A 177 -2.21 -35.00 0.67
C ILE A 177 -2.49 -34.20 -0.62
N PRO A 178 -1.48 -33.81 -1.42
CA PRO A 178 -0.05 -34.11 -1.29
C PRO A 178 0.77 -33.07 -0.50
N VAL A 179 0.20 -31.90 -0.18
CA VAL A 179 0.90 -30.81 0.53
C VAL A 179 0.06 -30.29 1.70
N PRO A 180 0.70 -29.88 2.82
CA PRO A 180 -0.01 -29.29 3.94
C PRO A 180 -0.77 -28.04 3.51
N VAL A 181 -1.97 -27.87 4.06
CA VAL A 181 -2.76 -26.65 3.90
C VAL A 181 -2.90 -25.96 5.24
N TYR A 182 -2.92 -24.64 5.21
CA TYR A 182 -3.07 -23.82 6.39
C TYR A 182 -4.52 -23.36 6.52
N ILE A 183 -4.99 -23.20 7.76
CA ILE A 183 -6.32 -22.68 8.07
C ILE A 183 -6.22 -21.62 9.18
N ILE A 184 -7.11 -20.63 9.12
CA ILE A 184 -7.22 -19.63 10.19
C ILE A 184 -7.77 -20.30 11.47
N LYS A 185 -7.21 -19.95 12.63
CA LYS A 185 -7.83 -20.29 13.92
C LYS A 185 -8.81 -19.18 14.28
N ASN A 186 -10.09 -19.56 14.41
CA ASN A 186 -11.14 -18.69 14.96
C ASN A 186 -10.97 -18.53 16.47
#